data_AF-A0A4U7DK74-F1
#
_entry.id   AF-A0A4U7DK74-F1
#
_cell.length_a   1.000
_cell.length_b   1.000
_cell.length_c   1.000
_cell.angle_alpha   90.00
_cell.angle_beta   90.00
_cell.angle_gamma   90.00
#
_symmetry.space_group_name_H-M   'P 1'
#
loop_
_entity.id
_entity.type
_entity.pdbx_description
1 polymer ?
#
loop_
_entity_poly.entity_id
_entity_poly.type
_entity_poly.pdbx_seq_one_letter_code
_entity_poly.pdbx_strand_id
1 'polypeptide(L)'
;MVTDRSPTAIDEAGWHWLRVKHVTGFPRQARDAYFPTHDVIRPAATTEADLPGVDRARADALPTDPETVRDADRLALETTYLSGKWLVERPAAAVDDFWEGVVEDVAAGRFWDAKVTTRAGREAFGETAHAVLVFTPNYFDRADVDRVRRRLRDAHGVTEEIRYRPDVYTLDRVHAERLGPLTDSDASRFRA
;
A
#
# COMPACT_ATOMS: atom_id res chain seq x y z
N MET A 1 6.92 5.48 -20.09
CA MET A 1 6.43 6.83 -20.44
C MET A 1 6.39 7.64 -19.17
N VAL A 2 6.97 8.85 -19.20
CA VAL A 2 6.85 9.85 -18.13
C VAL A 2 5.75 10.84 -18.53
N THR A 3 4.98 11.35 -17.57
CA THR A 3 3.88 12.30 -17.75
C THR A 3 3.81 13.27 -16.58
N ASP A 4 3.42 14.50 -16.87
CA ASP A 4 3.16 15.60 -15.92
C ASP A 4 1.67 15.74 -15.57
N ARG A 5 0.81 14.90 -16.13
CA ARG A 5 -0.65 15.00 -15.96
C ARG A 5 -1.09 14.56 -14.57
N SER A 6 -2.03 15.30 -14.01
CA SER A 6 -2.63 14.97 -12.72
C SER A 6 -3.58 13.77 -12.80
N PRO A 7 -3.85 13.08 -11.69
CA PRO A 7 -4.80 11.97 -11.64
C PRO A 7 -6.19 12.32 -12.20
N THR A 8 -6.69 13.53 -11.93
CA THR A 8 -8.01 13.95 -12.41
C THR A 8 -8.06 14.28 -13.91
N ALA A 9 -6.91 14.61 -14.50
CA ALA A 9 -6.79 14.93 -15.93
C ALA A 9 -6.64 13.70 -16.85
N ILE A 10 -6.45 12.50 -16.29
CA ILE A 10 -6.27 11.25 -17.04
C ILE A 10 -7.63 10.55 -17.18
N ASP A 11 -8.26 10.72 -18.34
CA ASP A 11 -9.58 10.18 -18.69
C ASP A 11 -9.53 9.06 -19.77
N GLU A 12 -8.33 8.63 -20.17
CA GLU A 12 -8.19 7.58 -21.17
C GLU A 12 -8.65 6.22 -20.66
N ALA A 13 -9.55 5.60 -21.44
CA ALA A 13 -10.05 4.26 -21.16
C ALA A 13 -8.90 3.25 -21.00
N GLY A 14 -8.97 2.45 -19.93
CA GLY A 14 -7.97 1.44 -19.59
C GLY A 14 -6.77 1.96 -18.79
N TRP A 15 -6.53 3.27 -18.73
CA TRP A 15 -5.48 3.82 -17.87
C TRP A 15 -6.02 4.10 -16.47
N HIS A 16 -6.26 3.05 -15.69
CA HIS A 16 -6.92 3.19 -14.38
C HIS A 16 -6.03 3.68 -13.23
N TRP A 17 -4.71 3.56 -13.36
CA TRP A 17 -3.77 3.86 -12.28
C TRP A 17 -2.60 4.72 -12.77
N LEU A 18 -2.40 5.88 -12.14
CA LEU A 18 -1.17 6.64 -12.26
C LEU A 18 -0.19 6.17 -11.17
N ARG A 19 1.04 5.81 -11.57
CA ARG A 19 2.09 5.35 -10.64
C ARG A 19 3.14 6.42 -10.52
N VAL A 20 3.82 6.54 -9.37
CA VAL A 20 4.88 7.55 -9.21
C VAL A 20 5.97 7.42 -10.27
N LYS A 21 6.33 6.20 -10.68
CA LYS A 21 7.30 5.97 -11.77
C LYS A 21 6.88 6.60 -13.12
N HIS A 22 5.58 6.79 -13.35
CA HIS A 22 5.09 7.47 -14.55
C HIS A 22 5.25 8.99 -14.43
N VAL A 23 5.45 9.55 -13.24
CA VAL A 23 5.64 10.99 -13.03
C VAL A 23 7.13 11.34 -12.93
N THR A 24 7.88 10.51 -12.21
CA THR A 24 9.28 10.80 -11.84
C THR A 24 10.30 10.06 -12.70
N GLY A 25 9.87 9.06 -13.49
CA GLY A 25 10.78 8.15 -14.18
C GLY A 25 11.63 7.27 -13.25
N PHE A 26 11.33 7.26 -11.94
CA PHE A 26 12.17 6.76 -10.85
C PHE A 26 12.88 5.42 -11.15
N PRO A 27 14.22 5.38 -11.16
CA PRO A 27 14.99 4.18 -11.48
C PRO A 27 15.04 3.21 -10.30
N ARG A 28 15.34 1.93 -10.59
CA ARG A 28 15.44 0.88 -9.57
C ARG A 28 16.45 1.19 -8.46
N GLN A 29 17.60 1.79 -8.79
CA GLN A 29 18.65 2.07 -7.78
C GLN A 29 18.17 3.02 -6.68
N ALA A 30 17.31 3.98 -7.02
CA ALA A 30 16.77 4.93 -6.03
C ALA A 30 15.82 4.24 -5.03
N ARG A 31 15.11 3.17 -5.45
CA ARG A 31 14.33 2.33 -4.53
C ARG A 31 15.22 1.49 -3.62
N ASP A 32 16.38 1.04 -4.10
CA ASP A 32 17.27 0.20 -3.30
C ASP A 32 17.91 0.94 -2.13
N ALA A 33 18.06 2.27 -2.23
CA ALA A 33 18.53 3.12 -1.13
C ALA A 33 17.52 3.25 0.01
N TYR A 34 16.22 3.00 -0.23
CA TYR A 34 15.17 3.09 0.79
C TYR A 34 15.44 2.18 1.98
N PHE A 35 15.85 0.93 1.73
CA PHE A 35 16.07 -0.08 2.76
C PHE A 35 17.09 0.34 3.82
N PRO A 36 18.36 0.64 3.47
CA PRO A 36 19.32 1.09 4.48
C PRO A 36 18.99 2.48 5.06
N THR A 37 18.27 3.34 4.33
CA THR A 37 17.92 4.68 4.81
C THR A 37 16.90 4.66 5.94
N HIS A 38 15.93 3.75 5.86
CA HIS A 38 14.84 3.64 6.85
C HIS A 38 14.94 2.37 7.72
N ASP A 39 16.09 1.69 7.69
CA ASP A 39 16.36 0.44 8.41
C ASP A 39 15.33 -0.66 8.12
N VAL A 40 14.90 -0.78 6.86
CA VAL A 40 13.85 -1.70 6.46
C VAL A 40 14.43 -3.03 6.03
N ILE A 41 13.93 -4.12 6.63
CA ILE A 41 14.33 -5.48 6.26
C ILE A 41 13.92 -5.76 4.81
N ARG A 42 14.89 -6.15 3.98
CA ARG A 42 14.61 -6.55 2.59
C ARG A 42 13.73 -7.80 2.57
N PRO A 43 12.76 -7.92 1.65
CA PRO A 43 11.95 -9.13 1.50
C PRO A 43 12.78 -10.42 1.40
N ALA A 44 13.90 -10.37 0.67
CA ALA A 44 14.80 -11.52 0.51
C ALA A 44 15.60 -11.90 1.77
N ALA A 45 15.64 -11.02 2.78
CA ALA A 45 16.29 -11.26 4.07
C ALA A 45 15.27 -11.52 5.19
N THR A 46 13.97 -11.49 4.89
CA THR A 46 12.91 -11.71 5.87
C THR A 46 12.78 -13.19 6.16
N THR A 47 12.57 -13.54 7.43
CA THR A 47 12.50 -14.91 7.93
C THR A 47 11.25 -15.14 8.77
N GLU A 48 11.04 -16.39 9.22
CA GLU A 48 9.95 -16.70 10.15
C GLU A 48 10.05 -15.95 11.48
N ALA A 49 11.26 -15.59 11.91
CA ALA A 49 11.47 -14.80 13.14
C ALA A 49 10.89 -13.38 13.05
N ASP A 50 10.68 -12.90 11.83
CA ASP A 50 10.16 -11.56 11.54
C ASP A 50 8.63 -11.55 11.37
N LEU A 51 7.95 -12.70 11.54
CA LEU A 51 6.49 -12.79 11.37
C LEU A 51 5.78 -11.78 12.29
N PRO A 52 4.84 -10.98 11.75
CA PRO A 52 4.18 -9.96 12.53
C PRO A 52 3.28 -10.60 13.59
N GLY A 53 3.33 -10.04 14.80
CA GLY A 53 2.46 -10.47 15.89
C GLY A 53 0.98 -10.36 15.50
N VAL A 54 0.20 -11.36 15.93
CA VAL A 54 -1.26 -11.29 15.91
C VAL A 54 -1.70 -11.03 17.36
N ASP A 55 -1.82 -9.75 17.69
CA ASP A 55 -2.17 -9.31 19.05
C ASP A 55 -3.57 -9.80 19.41
N ARG A 56 -3.65 -10.71 20.38
CA ARG A 56 -4.92 -11.28 20.86
C ARG A 56 -5.80 -10.21 21.53
N ALA A 57 -5.22 -9.14 22.08
CA ALA A 57 -5.97 -8.03 22.67
C ALA A 57 -6.64 -7.14 21.60
N ARG A 58 -6.26 -7.30 20.32
CA ARG A 58 -6.85 -6.62 19.16
C ARG A 58 -7.45 -7.61 18.16
N ALA A 59 -7.86 -8.79 18.60
CA ALA A 59 -8.47 -9.79 17.73
C ALA A 59 -9.70 -9.24 16.98
N ASP A 60 -10.48 -8.37 17.63
CA ASP A 60 -11.64 -7.68 17.02
C ASP A 60 -11.26 -6.69 15.90
N ALA A 61 -9.99 -6.31 15.80
CA ALA A 61 -9.47 -5.46 14.73
C ALA A 61 -8.92 -6.26 13.55
N LEU A 62 -8.85 -7.60 13.65
CA LEU A 62 -8.45 -8.47 12.56
C LEU A 62 -9.61 -8.66 11.57
N PRO A 63 -9.31 -8.83 10.28
CA PRO A 63 -10.33 -9.02 9.25
C PRO A 63 -11.00 -10.41 9.31
N THR A 64 -10.38 -11.36 10.03
CA THR A 64 -10.85 -12.74 10.19
C THR A 64 -10.17 -13.37 11.40
N ASP A 65 -10.35 -14.68 11.62
CA ASP A 65 -9.77 -15.36 12.76
C ASP A 65 -8.22 -15.25 12.77
N PRO A 66 -7.60 -15.23 13.97
CA PRO A 66 -6.16 -15.09 14.11
C PRO A 66 -5.31 -16.13 13.37
N GLU A 67 -5.79 -17.37 13.17
CA GLU A 67 -4.99 -18.41 12.53
C GLU A 67 -4.97 -18.24 11.02
N THR A 68 -6.10 -17.88 10.39
CA THR A 68 -6.15 -17.50 8.98
C THR A 68 -5.23 -16.31 8.69
N VAL A 69 -5.14 -15.32 9.59
CA VAL A 69 -4.18 -14.21 9.46
C VAL A 69 -2.73 -14.71 9.53
N ARG A 70 -2.38 -15.56 10.51
CA ARG A 70 -1.02 -16.14 10.61
C ARG A 70 -0.67 -16.95 9.38
N ASP A 71 -1.62 -17.71 8.86
CA ASP A 71 -1.39 -18.56 7.71
C ASP A 71 -1.20 -17.74 6.42
N ALA A 72 -1.92 -16.62 6.28
CA ALA A 72 -1.63 -15.65 5.22
C ALA A 72 -0.25 -14.97 5.40
N ASP A 73 0.17 -14.70 6.64
CA ASP A 73 1.51 -14.18 6.91
C ASP A 73 2.59 -15.22 6.51
N ARG A 74 2.41 -16.51 6.81
CA ARG A 74 3.29 -17.59 6.32
C ARG A 74 3.29 -17.68 4.79
N LEU A 75 2.12 -17.61 4.14
CA LEU A 75 2.00 -17.57 2.68
C LEU A 75 2.81 -16.42 2.08
N ALA A 76 2.76 -15.23 2.70
CA ALA A 76 3.49 -14.06 2.22
C ALA A 76 5.00 -14.30 2.24
N LEU A 77 5.50 -14.97 3.28
CA LEU A 77 6.91 -15.36 3.39
C LEU A 77 7.28 -16.41 2.34
N GLU A 78 6.49 -17.48 2.22
CA GLU A 78 6.69 -18.56 1.24
C GLU A 78 6.74 -18.04 -0.21
N THR A 79 5.88 -17.07 -0.53
CA THR A 79 5.77 -16.49 -1.89
C THR A 79 6.64 -15.25 -2.08
N THR A 80 7.34 -14.78 -1.04
CA THR A 80 8.05 -13.49 -1.01
C THR A 80 7.15 -12.29 -1.36
N TYR A 81 5.83 -12.43 -1.22
CA TYR A 81 4.85 -11.38 -1.53
C TYR A 81 4.59 -10.51 -0.29
N LEU A 82 5.67 -9.87 0.17
CA LEU A 82 5.75 -9.17 1.45
C LEU A 82 5.42 -7.68 1.37
N SER A 83 5.18 -7.11 0.19
CA SER A 83 4.74 -5.72 0.11
C SER A 83 3.30 -5.55 0.59
N GLY A 84 2.94 -4.30 0.89
CA GLY A 84 1.56 -3.94 1.18
C GLY A 84 1.37 -2.44 1.05
N LYS A 85 0.15 -1.96 1.29
CA LYS A 85 -0.22 -0.56 1.05
C LYS A 85 -1.16 0.00 2.09
N TRP A 86 -0.91 1.25 2.48
CA TRP A 86 -1.92 2.13 3.07
C TRP A 86 -2.83 2.64 1.97
N LEU A 87 -4.15 2.59 2.21
CA LEU A 87 -5.18 3.14 1.33
C LEU A 87 -5.72 4.43 1.94
N VAL A 88 -5.60 5.52 1.18
CA VAL A 88 -6.12 6.85 1.51
C VAL A 88 -7.09 7.28 0.41
N GLU A 89 -8.31 7.65 0.78
CA GLU A 89 -9.33 8.10 -0.17
C GLU A 89 -9.37 9.62 -0.24
N ARG A 90 -9.33 10.19 -1.45
CA ARG A 90 -9.40 11.64 -1.65
C ARG A 90 -10.48 12.00 -2.66
N PRO A 91 -11.33 13.01 -2.40
CA PRO A 91 -12.26 13.50 -3.40
C PRO A 91 -11.49 14.11 -4.59
N ALA A 92 -12.13 14.19 -5.75
CA ALA A 92 -11.53 14.74 -6.96
C ALA A 92 -10.96 16.17 -6.77
N ALA A 93 -11.57 16.97 -5.91
CA ALA A 93 -11.14 18.34 -5.63
C ALA A 93 -9.83 18.44 -4.82
N ALA A 94 -9.37 17.36 -4.19
CA ALA A 94 -8.20 17.36 -3.30
C ALA A 94 -7.14 16.32 -3.67
N VAL A 95 -7.44 15.39 -4.58
CA VAL A 95 -6.54 14.28 -4.90
C VAL A 95 -5.26 14.74 -5.61
N ASP A 96 -5.34 15.76 -6.46
CA ASP A 96 -4.18 16.21 -7.25
C ASP A 96 -3.09 16.79 -6.35
N ASP A 97 -3.44 17.72 -5.46
CA ASP A 97 -2.53 18.30 -4.46
C ASP A 97 -1.95 17.22 -3.52
N PHE A 98 -2.82 16.31 -3.04
CA PHE A 98 -2.37 15.20 -2.20
C PHE A 98 -1.39 14.27 -2.94
N TRP A 99 -1.66 13.98 -4.21
CA TRP A 99 -0.82 13.14 -5.04
C TRP A 99 0.54 13.79 -5.31
N GLU A 100 0.59 15.10 -5.55
CA GLU A 100 1.84 15.84 -5.71
C GLU A 100 2.74 15.68 -4.47
N GLY A 101 2.21 15.90 -3.27
CA GLY A 101 2.95 15.69 -2.02
C GLY A 101 3.44 14.24 -1.85
N VAL A 102 2.63 13.26 -2.22
CA VAL A 102 3.04 11.84 -2.21
C VAL A 102 4.16 11.57 -3.22
N VAL A 103 4.10 12.16 -4.41
CA VAL A 103 5.15 12.05 -5.43
C VAL A 103 6.46 12.64 -4.92
N GLU A 104 6.43 13.83 -4.29
CA GLU A 104 7.60 14.45 -3.68
C GLU A 104 8.23 13.55 -2.61
N ASP A 105 7.41 12.91 -1.78
CA ASP A 105 7.88 12.00 -0.75
C ASP A 105 8.51 10.74 -1.29
N VAL A 106 7.99 10.18 -2.37
CA VAL A 106 8.64 9.04 -3.05
C VAL A 106 9.93 9.50 -3.73
N ALA A 107 9.93 10.66 -4.38
CA ALA A 107 11.14 11.20 -5.03
C ALA A 107 12.27 11.49 -4.03
N ALA A 108 11.91 11.96 -2.83
CA ALA A 108 12.85 12.17 -1.72
C ALA A 108 13.18 10.87 -0.94
N GLY A 109 12.68 9.71 -1.38
CA GLY A 109 12.91 8.43 -0.74
C GLY A 109 12.26 8.28 0.63
N ARG A 110 11.31 9.14 1.02
CA ARG A 110 10.58 9.09 2.30
C ARG A 110 9.45 8.05 2.27
N PHE A 111 8.83 7.87 1.11
CA PHE A 111 7.97 6.73 0.79
C PHE A 111 8.65 5.82 -0.23
N TRP A 112 8.32 4.53 -0.22
CA TRP A 112 8.96 3.56 -1.10
C TRP A 112 8.40 3.57 -2.52
N ASP A 113 7.07 3.57 -2.64
CA ASP A 113 6.35 3.63 -3.93
C ASP A 113 4.90 4.07 -3.67
N ALA A 114 4.23 4.57 -4.70
CA ALA A 114 2.81 4.89 -4.63
C ALA A 114 2.11 4.80 -5.99
N LYS A 115 0.78 4.67 -5.95
CA LYS A 115 -0.09 4.83 -7.11
C LYS A 115 -1.42 5.44 -6.70
N VAL A 116 -2.09 6.10 -7.63
CA VAL A 116 -3.40 6.70 -7.43
C VAL A 116 -4.33 6.30 -8.57
N THR A 117 -5.62 6.13 -8.28
CA THR A 117 -6.60 5.95 -9.35
C THR A 117 -6.69 7.21 -10.19
N THR A 118 -6.72 7.06 -11.51
CA THR A 118 -6.98 8.17 -12.43
C THR A 118 -8.47 8.49 -12.44
N ARG A 119 -8.89 9.56 -13.12
CA ARG A 119 -10.32 9.80 -13.38
C ARG A 119 -10.96 8.62 -14.11
N ALA A 120 -10.33 8.14 -15.18
CA ALA A 120 -10.80 6.95 -15.91
C ALA A 120 -10.89 5.71 -15.01
N GLY A 121 -9.93 5.53 -14.09
CA GLY A 121 -9.94 4.44 -13.12
C GLY A 121 -11.07 4.54 -12.12
N ARG A 122 -11.20 5.71 -11.48
CA ARG A 122 -12.27 5.99 -10.52
C ARG A 122 -13.65 5.72 -11.13
N GLU A 123 -13.90 6.24 -12.33
CA GLU A 123 -15.17 6.04 -13.04
C GLU A 123 -15.38 4.57 -13.44
N ALA A 124 -14.35 3.88 -13.95
CA ALA A 124 -14.43 2.47 -14.32
C ALA A 124 -14.70 1.54 -13.12
N PHE A 125 -14.23 1.91 -11.93
CA PHE A 125 -14.47 1.15 -10.70
C PHE A 125 -15.79 1.53 -10.01
N GLY A 126 -16.52 2.54 -10.52
CA GLY A 126 -17.77 3.02 -9.92
C GLY A 126 -17.55 3.76 -8.60
N GLU A 127 -16.34 4.26 -8.36
CA GLU A 127 -15.95 4.91 -7.11
C GLU A 127 -16.24 6.41 -7.15
N THR A 128 -16.52 6.99 -5.99
CA THR A 128 -16.73 8.45 -5.86
C THR A 128 -15.44 9.18 -5.49
N ALA A 129 -14.56 8.54 -4.72
CA ALA A 129 -13.26 9.05 -4.32
C ALA A 129 -12.13 8.38 -5.12
N HIS A 130 -11.00 9.06 -5.23
CA HIS A 130 -9.77 8.46 -5.71
C HIS A 130 -9.08 7.69 -4.59
N ALA A 131 -8.57 6.50 -4.89
CA ALA A 131 -7.75 5.73 -3.98
C ALA A 131 -6.27 6.05 -4.23
N VAL A 132 -5.60 6.63 -3.23
CA VAL A 132 -4.15 6.81 -3.18
C VAL A 132 -3.55 5.69 -2.34
N LEU A 133 -2.70 4.88 -2.96
CA LEU A 133 -2.07 3.71 -2.36
C LEU A 133 -0.59 3.99 -2.17
N VAL A 134 -0.16 4.04 -0.91
CA VAL A 134 1.25 4.24 -0.53
C VAL A 134 1.80 2.92 0.00
N PHE A 135 2.83 2.41 -0.68
CA PHE A 135 3.34 1.07 -0.44
C PHE A 135 4.49 1.06 0.57
N THR A 136 4.59 -0.05 1.30
CA THR A 136 5.83 -0.47 1.96
C THR A 136 6.37 -1.73 1.27
N PRO A 137 7.70 -1.91 1.22
CA PRO A 137 8.30 -3.07 0.56
C PRO A 137 8.12 -4.36 1.36
N ASN A 138 7.91 -4.26 2.67
CA ASN A 138 7.87 -5.40 3.58
C ASN A 138 6.96 -5.08 4.78
N TYR A 139 5.76 -5.66 4.82
CA TYR A 139 4.80 -5.38 5.90
C TYR A 139 5.11 -6.09 7.21
N PHE A 140 6.07 -7.03 7.22
CA PHE A 140 6.57 -7.63 8.45
C PHE A 140 7.35 -6.60 9.26
N ASP A 141 7.97 -5.65 8.58
CA ASP A 141 8.59 -4.48 9.20
C ASP A 141 7.52 -3.51 9.70
N ARG A 142 7.03 -3.77 10.91
CA ARG A 142 6.00 -2.96 11.52
C ARG A 142 6.44 -1.51 11.75
N ALA A 143 7.74 -1.30 11.97
CA ALA A 143 8.29 0.02 12.18
C ALA A 143 8.14 0.89 10.93
N ASP A 144 8.42 0.34 9.73
CA ASP A 144 8.21 1.05 8.47
C ASP A 144 6.73 1.29 8.17
N VAL A 145 5.88 0.27 8.38
CA VAL A 145 4.42 0.41 8.23
C VAL A 145 3.87 1.58 9.07
N ASP A 146 4.29 1.67 10.34
CA ASP A 146 3.89 2.76 11.23
C ASP A 146 4.57 4.10 10.89
N ARG A 147 5.79 4.08 10.37
CA ARG A 147 6.50 5.29 9.91
C ARG A 147 5.79 5.93 8.72
N VAL A 148 5.40 5.13 7.73
CA VAL A 148 4.62 5.60 6.58
C VAL A 148 3.27 6.16 7.03
N ARG A 149 2.57 5.45 7.93
CA ARG A 149 1.32 5.94 8.54
C ARG A 149 1.51 7.30 9.22
N ARG A 150 2.50 7.45 10.11
CA ARG A 150 2.75 8.71 10.82
C ARG A 150 2.99 9.84 9.82
N ARG A 151 3.81 9.62 8.80
CA ARG A 151 4.06 10.63 7.77
C ARG A 151 2.81 11.02 6.98
N LEU A 152 1.95 10.06 6.63
CA LEU A 152 0.64 10.35 6.02
C LEU A 152 -0.21 11.27 6.90
N ARG A 153 -0.19 11.06 8.22
CA ARG A 153 -0.92 11.92 9.17
C ARG A 153 -0.26 13.29 9.34
N ASP A 154 1.03 13.31 9.65
CA ASP A 154 1.75 14.49 10.09
C ASP A 154 2.07 15.46 8.93
N ALA A 155 2.44 14.92 7.77
CA ALA A 155 2.85 15.73 6.61
C ALA A 155 1.72 15.96 5.60
N HIS A 156 0.78 15.01 5.48
CA HIS A 156 -0.31 15.08 4.48
C HIS A 156 -1.70 15.28 5.09
N GLY A 157 -1.78 15.51 6.41
CA GLY A 157 -3.03 15.84 7.09
C GLY A 157 -4.09 14.75 7.03
N VAL A 158 -3.70 13.47 6.85
CA VAL A 158 -4.63 12.34 6.92
C VAL A 158 -5.13 12.21 8.35
N THR A 159 -6.42 12.49 8.58
CA THR A 159 -7.01 12.51 9.93
C THR A 159 -8.01 11.38 10.13
N GLU A 160 -8.70 10.99 9.07
CA GLU A 160 -9.60 9.86 8.99
C GLU A 160 -8.91 8.51 9.28
N GLU A 161 -9.70 7.46 9.50
CA GLU A 161 -9.18 6.09 9.58
C GLU A 161 -8.67 5.66 8.21
N ILE A 162 -7.47 5.08 8.17
CA ILE A 162 -6.91 4.46 6.97
C ILE A 162 -6.64 2.98 7.19
N ARG A 163 -6.66 2.22 6.09
CA ARG A 163 -6.52 0.76 6.10
C ARG A 163 -5.21 0.33 5.44
N TYR A 164 -4.52 -0.62 6.05
CA TYR A 164 -3.36 -1.26 5.48
C TYR A 164 -3.71 -2.66 4.98
N ARG A 165 -3.44 -2.92 3.70
CA ARG A 165 -3.67 -4.22 3.07
C ARG A 165 -2.37 -4.80 2.55
N PRO A 166 -1.91 -5.95 3.08
CA PRO A 166 -0.84 -6.74 2.49
C PRO A 166 -1.17 -7.14 1.05
N ASP A 167 -0.17 -7.15 0.17
CA ASP A 167 -0.37 -7.56 -1.21
C ASP A 167 -0.70 -9.06 -1.30
N VAL A 168 -0.26 -9.89 -0.34
CA VAL A 168 -0.58 -11.32 -0.27
C VAL A 168 -2.10 -11.58 -0.28
N TYR A 169 -2.90 -10.66 0.26
CA TYR A 169 -4.38 -10.77 0.27
C TYR A 169 -5.00 -10.61 -1.12
N THR A 170 -4.20 -10.16 -2.10
CA THR A 170 -4.61 -9.98 -3.50
C THR A 170 -4.04 -11.04 -4.43
N LEU A 171 -3.40 -12.09 -3.87
CA LEU A 171 -2.98 -13.25 -4.66
C LEU A 171 -4.20 -13.93 -5.30
N ASP A 172 -3.92 -14.65 -6.38
CA ASP A 172 -4.94 -15.21 -7.26
C ASP A 172 -5.78 -16.33 -6.59
N ARG A 173 -6.73 -16.85 -7.36
CA ARG A 173 -7.70 -17.85 -6.89
C ARG A 173 -7.06 -19.16 -6.43
N VAL A 174 -5.80 -19.46 -6.78
CA VAL A 174 -5.12 -20.68 -6.32
C VAL A 174 -4.92 -20.65 -4.81
N HIS A 175 -4.77 -19.45 -4.23
CA HIS A 175 -4.61 -19.25 -2.80
C HIS A 175 -5.91 -18.82 -2.09
N ALA A 176 -7.03 -18.73 -2.80
CA ALA A 176 -8.28 -18.21 -2.24
C ALA A 176 -8.82 -19.07 -1.09
N GLU A 177 -8.62 -20.39 -1.12
CA GLU A 177 -9.04 -21.27 0.00
C GLU A 177 -8.25 -20.95 1.28
N ARG A 178 -6.95 -20.72 1.15
CA ARG A 178 -6.05 -20.37 2.26
C ARG A 178 -6.33 -18.96 2.81
N LEU A 179 -6.61 -18.02 1.90
CA LEU A 179 -6.85 -16.63 2.25
C LEU A 179 -8.27 -16.37 2.76
N GLY A 180 -9.26 -17.12 2.27
CA GLY A 180 -10.65 -17.02 2.69
C GLY A 180 -11.17 -15.57 2.69
N PRO A 181 -11.71 -15.06 3.82
CA PRO A 181 -12.21 -13.68 3.93
C PRO A 181 -11.17 -12.59 3.68
N LEU A 182 -9.87 -12.91 3.73
CA LEU A 182 -8.81 -11.93 3.46
C LEU A 182 -8.80 -11.45 2.00
N THR A 183 -9.42 -12.21 1.10
CA THR A 183 -9.53 -11.85 -0.32
C THR A 183 -10.48 -10.66 -0.54
N ASP A 184 -11.37 -10.37 0.41
CA ASP A 184 -12.31 -9.25 0.35
C ASP A 184 -11.57 -7.90 0.24
N SER A 185 -12.14 -6.97 -0.53
CA SER A 185 -11.52 -5.66 -0.78
C SER A 185 -11.29 -4.84 0.49
N ASP A 186 -12.17 -5.01 1.47
CA ASP A 186 -12.15 -4.30 2.76
C ASP A 186 -11.29 -4.97 3.83
N ALA A 187 -10.78 -6.18 3.56
CA ALA A 187 -9.89 -6.88 4.48
C ALA A 187 -8.58 -6.09 4.64
N SER A 188 -8.26 -5.75 5.89
CA SER A 188 -7.08 -4.97 6.24
C SER A 188 -6.33 -5.64 7.37
N ARG A 189 -5.02 -5.79 7.23
CA ARG A 189 -4.17 -6.34 8.30
C ARG A 189 -4.02 -5.36 9.45
N PHE A 190 -4.00 -4.06 9.13
CA PHE A 190 -3.83 -2.99 10.11
C PHE A 190 -4.79 -1.84 9.81
N ARG A 191 -5.29 -1.20 10.87
CA ARG A 191 -6.15 -0.01 10.85
C ARG A 191 -5.51 1.07 11.70
N ALA A 192 -5.80 2.33 11.42
CA ALA A 192 -4.93 3.42 11.83
C ALA A 192 -5.63 4.74 11.96
#